data_AF-A0A8J3RJJ3-F1
#
_entry.id   AF-A0A8J3RJJ3-F1
#
_cell.length_a   1.000
_cell.length_b   1.000
_cell.length_c   1.000
_cell.angle_alpha   90.00
_cell.angle_beta   90.00
_cell.angle_gamma   90.00
#
_symmetry.space_group_name_H-M   'P 1'
#
loop_
_entity.id
_entity.type
_entity.pdbx_description
1 polymer ?
#
loop_
_entity_poly.entity_id
_entity_poly.type
_entity_poly.pdbx_seq_one_letter_code
_entity_poly.pdbx_strand_id
1 'polypeptide(L)'
;MTVDRIVAATGYRTDHSIAAELRLDLDPILGSTRALAPLIDPNAHSCGTVPAHGVDELAHPEPGYYAIGVKSYGRAPTFLMATGYEQARSVVAALAGDWEAARDVQLDLPETGVCSSSLTEAQEQRAGQRVGLATGISGGLLSTPLPLAGVSASTSTEGGCCG
;
A
#
# COMPACT_ATOMS: atom_id res chain seq x y z
N MET A 1 7.88 23.90 29.38
CA MET A 1 7.47 24.07 27.97
C MET A 1 5.96 23.98 27.92
N THR A 2 5.29 24.97 27.33
CA THR A 2 3.81 25.04 27.21
C THR A 2 3.43 24.94 25.74
N VAL A 3 2.54 24.01 25.39
CA VAL A 3 2.07 23.78 24.01
C VAL A 3 0.55 23.64 23.98
N ASP A 4 -0.09 24.09 22.90
CA ASP A 4 -1.55 24.06 22.74
C ASP A 4 -2.09 22.70 22.26
N ARG A 5 -1.30 21.94 21.50
CA ARG A 5 -1.67 20.62 20.96
C ARG A 5 -0.45 19.76 20.69
N ILE A 6 -0.59 18.46 20.96
CA ILE A 6 0.39 17.43 20.62
C ILE A 6 -0.28 16.44 19.66
N VAL A 7 0.40 16.11 18.56
CA VAL A 7 -0.01 15.06 17.60
C VAL A 7 1.09 14.01 17.56
N ALA A 8 0.76 12.78 17.97
CA ALA A 8 1.71 11.67 17.97
C ALA A 8 1.62 10.87 16.66
N ALA A 9 2.46 11.22 15.68
CA ALA A 9 2.59 10.50 14.41
C ALA A 9 3.68 9.41 14.50
N THR A 10 3.63 8.57 15.53
CA THR A 10 4.70 7.59 15.86
C THR A 10 4.50 6.21 15.23
N GLY A 11 3.61 6.10 14.24
CA GLY A 11 3.29 4.85 13.55
C GLY A 11 2.29 3.95 14.30
N TYR A 12 2.19 2.70 13.85
CA TYR A 12 1.27 1.68 14.38
C TYR A 12 1.98 0.32 14.51
N ARG A 13 1.31 -0.63 15.16
CA ARG A 13 1.72 -2.05 15.26
C ARG A 13 0.54 -2.93 14.92
N THR A 14 0.82 -4.06 14.27
CA THR A 14 -0.18 -5.09 14.02
C THR A 14 -0.66 -5.72 15.33
N ASP A 15 -1.97 -5.79 15.52
CA ASP A 15 -2.59 -6.59 16.58
C ASP A 15 -2.85 -8.02 16.08
N HIS A 16 -2.25 -9.00 16.77
CA HIS A 16 -2.41 -10.42 16.50
C HIS A 16 -3.33 -11.14 17.49
N SER A 17 -4.00 -10.43 18.40
CA SER A 17 -4.85 -11.00 19.47
C SER A 17 -5.86 -12.04 18.97
N ILE A 18 -6.55 -11.77 17.84
CA ILE A 18 -7.53 -12.68 17.24
C ILE A 18 -6.89 -14.00 16.75
N ALA A 19 -5.60 -13.98 16.41
CA ALA A 19 -4.83 -15.13 15.93
C ALA A 19 -3.83 -15.67 16.97
N ALA A 20 -3.99 -15.31 18.25
CA ALA A 20 -3.01 -15.60 19.30
C ALA A 20 -2.80 -17.11 19.55
N GLU A 21 -3.84 -17.92 19.34
CA GLU A 21 -3.79 -19.39 19.49
C GLU A 21 -3.33 -20.11 18.21
N LEU A 22 -3.14 -19.39 17.10
CA LEU A 22 -2.69 -19.95 15.84
C LEU A 22 -1.17 -20.04 15.80
N ARG A 23 -0.65 -21.01 15.04
CA ARG A 23 0.80 -21.14 14.82
C ARG A 23 1.26 -20.12 13.80
N LEU A 24 1.71 -18.96 14.29
CA LEU A 24 2.26 -17.89 13.47
C LEU A 24 3.79 -17.99 13.39
N ASP A 25 4.33 -17.70 12.22
CA ASP A 25 5.77 -17.46 12.05
C ASP A 25 6.03 -15.99 11.69
N LEU A 26 6.40 -15.23 12.72
CA LEU A 26 6.60 -13.79 12.62
C LEU A 26 8.09 -13.44 12.73
N ASP A 27 8.52 -12.50 11.90
CA ASP A 27 9.84 -11.88 12.02
C ASP A 27 9.93 -11.05 13.31
N PRO A 28 10.99 -11.20 14.13
CA PRO A 28 11.11 -10.49 15.41
C PRO A 28 11.30 -8.97 15.28
N ILE A 29 11.76 -8.46 14.13
CA ILE A 29 12.05 -7.04 13.93
C ILE A 29 10.81 -6.33 13.40
N LEU A 30 10.22 -6.87 12.33
CA LEU A 30 9.11 -6.28 11.61
C LEU A 30 7.74 -6.74 12.14
N GLY A 31 7.63 -7.95 12.69
CA GLY A 31 6.34 -8.56 13.02
C GLY A 31 5.50 -8.92 11.79
N SER A 32 6.13 -8.99 10.61
CA SER A 32 5.57 -9.53 9.37
C SER A 32 5.72 -11.05 9.35
N THR A 33 5.15 -11.73 8.34
CA THR A 33 5.52 -13.11 8.05
C THR A 33 7.03 -13.22 7.81
N ARG A 34 7.68 -14.24 8.37
CA ARG A 34 9.15 -14.38 8.31
C ARG A 34 9.67 -14.46 6.87
N ALA A 35 9.00 -15.19 6.00
CA ALA A 35 9.37 -15.32 4.59
C ALA A 35 9.27 -13.98 3.83
N LEU A 36 8.30 -13.14 4.20
CA LEU A 36 8.11 -11.82 3.61
C LEU A 36 9.15 -10.78 4.07
N ALA A 37 9.62 -10.87 5.32
CA ALA A 37 10.44 -9.83 5.96
C ALA A 37 11.65 -9.36 5.14
N PRO A 38 12.46 -10.24 4.52
CA PRO A 38 13.60 -9.81 3.71
C PRO A 38 13.21 -9.01 2.46
N LEU A 39 12.00 -9.20 1.94
CA LEU A 39 11.51 -8.55 0.71
C LEU A 39 10.98 -7.14 0.96
N ILE A 40 10.65 -6.82 2.22
CA ILE A 40 10.00 -5.58 2.62
C ILE A 40 10.79 -4.80 3.67
N ASP A 41 12.04 -5.19 3.94
CA ASP A 41 12.90 -4.50 4.90
C ASP A 41 13.11 -3.05 4.45
N PRO A 42 12.68 -2.04 5.24
CA PRO A 42 12.82 -0.63 4.88
C PRO A 42 14.28 -0.16 4.78
N ASN A 43 15.25 -0.91 5.31
CA ASN A 43 16.67 -0.60 5.15
C ASN A 43 17.22 -1.04 3.79
N ALA A 44 16.51 -1.93 3.08
CA ALA A 44 16.93 -2.48 1.79
C ALA A 44 15.99 -2.10 0.64
N HIS A 45 14.70 -1.87 0.92
CA HIS A 45 13.67 -1.64 -0.09
C HIS A 45 12.91 -0.33 0.13
N SER A 46 12.49 0.27 -0.98
CA SER A 46 11.55 1.39 -1.04
C SER A 46 10.21 0.92 -1.62
N CYS A 47 9.16 1.76 -1.58
CA CYS A 47 7.81 1.40 -2.01
C CYS A 47 7.74 0.80 -3.43
N GLY A 48 8.62 1.21 -4.35
CA GLY A 48 8.63 0.74 -5.74
C GLY A 48 9.60 -0.41 -6.02
N THR A 49 10.42 -0.81 -5.05
CA THR A 49 11.44 -1.87 -5.22
C THR A 49 11.10 -3.14 -4.45
N VAL A 50 9.92 -3.20 -3.86
CA VAL A 50 9.39 -4.41 -3.21
C VAL A 50 8.85 -5.33 -4.31
N PRO A 51 9.34 -6.57 -4.44
CA PRO A 51 8.80 -7.51 -5.42
C PRO A 51 7.35 -7.87 -5.07
N ALA A 52 6.58 -8.26 -6.09
CA ALA A 52 5.28 -8.88 -5.86
C ALA A 52 5.44 -10.13 -4.99
N HIS A 53 4.48 -10.36 -4.09
CA HIS A 53 4.49 -11.49 -3.17
C HIS A 53 3.05 -11.88 -2.85
N GLY A 54 2.87 -13.17 -2.60
CA GLY A 54 1.58 -13.81 -2.53
C GLY A 54 1.57 -14.96 -1.54
N VAL A 55 0.87 -16.03 -1.89
CA VAL A 55 0.64 -17.16 -0.99
C VAL A 55 1.92 -17.74 -0.39
N ASP A 56 3.00 -17.82 -1.16
CA ASP A 56 4.24 -18.49 -0.76
C ASP A 56 4.97 -17.70 0.35
N GLU A 57 4.98 -16.36 0.29
CA GLU A 57 5.59 -15.50 1.32
C GLU A 57 4.67 -15.21 2.51
N LEU A 58 3.36 -15.34 2.33
CA LEU A 58 2.34 -15.01 3.33
C LEU A 58 1.90 -16.22 4.17
N ALA A 59 2.34 -17.42 3.80
CA ALA A 59 2.01 -18.64 4.51
C ALA A 59 2.56 -18.65 5.95
N HIS A 60 1.75 -19.18 6.87
CA HIS A 60 2.17 -19.48 8.23
C HIS A 60 2.19 -21.00 8.47
N PRO A 61 2.84 -21.47 9.56
CA PRO A 61 2.75 -22.86 9.97
C PRO A 61 1.31 -23.35 10.23
N GLU A 62 0.39 -22.44 10.54
CA GLU A 62 -1.03 -22.73 10.61
C GLU A 62 -1.65 -22.94 9.21
N PRO A 63 -2.13 -24.15 8.88
CA PRO A 63 -2.68 -24.44 7.56
C PRO A 63 -3.93 -23.62 7.27
N GLY A 64 -4.00 -23.05 6.06
CA GLY A 64 -5.17 -22.30 5.60
C GLY A 64 -5.33 -20.92 6.24
N TYR A 65 -4.39 -20.49 7.08
CA TYR A 65 -4.36 -19.13 7.62
C TYR A 65 -3.33 -18.26 6.89
N TYR A 66 -3.77 -17.07 6.50
CA TYR A 66 -2.94 -16.07 5.83
C TYR A 66 -3.25 -14.69 6.39
N ALA A 67 -2.22 -13.97 6.83
CA ALA A 67 -2.32 -12.54 7.06
C ALA A 67 -2.07 -11.82 5.72
N ILE A 68 -2.96 -10.91 5.32
CA ILE A 68 -2.81 -10.10 4.10
C ILE A 68 -2.97 -8.61 4.41
N GLY A 69 -2.67 -7.78 3.41
CA GLY A 69 -2.71 -6.34 3.50
C GLY A 69 -1.66 -5.79 4.47
N VAL A 70 -1.94 -4.62 5.05
CA VAL A 70 -1.01 -3.96 5.98
C VAL A 70 -0.66 -4.80 7.21
N LYS A 71 -1.53 -5.74 7.59
CA LYS A 71 -1.31 -6.67 8.71
C LYS A 71 -0.13 -7.60 8.44
N SER A 72 0.07 -8.05 7.19
CA SER A 72 1.19 -8.91 6.81
C SER A 72 2.54 -8.18 6.80
N TYR A 73 2.52 -6.85 6.67
CA TYR A 73 3.71 -6.00 6.66
C TYR A 73 4.26 -5.65 8.05
N GLY A 74 3.49 -5.88 9.11
CA GLY A 74 3.91 -5.57 10.47
C GLY A 74 4.25 -4.08 10.63
N ARG A 75 5.53 -3.77 10.79
CA ARG A 75 6.09 -2.41 10.95
C ARG A 75 6.64 -1.80 9.68
N ALA A 76 6.70 -2.54 8.57
CA ALA A 76 7.24 -2.03 7.32
C ALA A 76 6.33 -0.92 6.78
N PRO A 77 6.85 0.30 6.52
CA PRO A 77 6.05 1.45 6.12
C PRO A 77 5.79 1.52 4.60
N THR A 78 6.27 0.55 3.83
CA THR A 78 6.30 0.55 2.36
C THR A 78 5.08 -0.13 1.73
N PHE A 79 4.01 -0.34 2.50
CA PHE A 79 2.81 -1.03 2.01
C PHE A 79 2.03 -0.18 1.00
N LEU A 80 1.61 -0.81 -0.11
CA LEU A 80 0.76 -0.21 -1.13
C LEU A 80 -0.53 -1.02 -1.29
N MET A 81 -1.64 -0.35 -1.56
CA MET A 81 -2.93 -1.03 -1.83
C MET A 81 -2.84 -1.98 -3.03
N ALA A 82 -2.11 -1.60 -4.07
CA ALA A 82 -1.87 -2.45 -5.24
C ALA A 82 -1.23 -3.78 -4.84
N THR A 83 -0.20 -3.73 -3.98
CA THR A 83 0.41 -4.93 -3.41
C THR A 83 -0.59 -5.74 -2.58
N GLY A 84 -1.41 -5.08 -1.76
CA GLY A 84 -2.48 -5.73 -1.00
C GLY A 84 -3.50 -6.48 -1.86
N TYR A 85 -3.87 -5.93 -3.03
CA TYR A 85 -4.77 -6.61 -3.96
C TYR A 85 -4.13 -7.83 -4.60
N GLU A 86 -2.83 -7.76 -4.92
CA GLU A 86 -2.09 -8.93 -5.40
C GLU A 86 -2.01 -10.03 -4.35
N GLN A 87 -1.76 -9.68 -3.09
CA GLN A 87 -1.79 -10.64 -1.98
C GLN A 87 -3.15 -11.35 -1.88
N ALA A 88 -4.24 -10.58 -1.95
CA ALA A 88 -5.59 -11.12 -1.87
C ALA A 88 -5.88 -12.08 -3.04
N ARG A 89 -5.53 -11.68 -4.27
CA ARG A 89 -5.69 -12.50 -5.48
C ARG A 89 -4.95 -13.84 -5.34
N SER A 90 -3.67 -13.79 -5.01
CA SER A 90 -2.81 -14.97 -4.86
C SER A 90 -3.32 -15.92 -3.77
N VAL A 91 -3.65 -15.39 -2.59
CA VAL A 91 -4.14 -16.20 -1.45
C VAL A 91 -5.50 -16.83 -1.74
N VAL A 92 -6.44 -16.08 -2.34
CA VAL A 92 -7.78 -16.62 -2.65
C VAL A 92 -7.69 -17.74 -3.70
N ALA A 93 -6.83 -17.59 -4.71
CA ALA A 93 -6.59 -18.66 -5.69
C ALA A 93 -6.06 -19.94 -5.03
N ALA A 94 -5.09 -19.81 -4.11
CA ALA A 94 -4.57 -20.94 -3.36
C ALA A 94 -5.63 -21.60 -2.46
N LEU A 95 -6.46 -20.82 -1.77
CA LEU A 95 -7.58 -21.32 -0.96
C LEU A 95 -8.63 -22.04 -1.81
N ALA A 96 -8.81 -21.63 -3.07
CA ALA A 96 -9.67 -22.31 -4.04
C ALA A 96 -9.01 -23.58 -4.65
N GLY A 97 -7.74 -23.85 -4.35
CA GLY A 97 -6.98 -24.98 -4.87
C GLY A 97 -6.31 -24.73 -6.23
N ASP A 98 -6.41 -23.51 -6.76
CA ASP A 98 -5.77 -23.11 -8.02
C ASP A 98 -4.37 -22.56 -7.76
N TRP A 99 -3.41 -23.48 -7.63
CA TRP A 99 -2.01 -23.14 -7.34
C TRP A 99 -1.25 -22.52 -8.51
N GLU A 100 -1.73 -22.72 -9.74
CA GLU A 100 -1.15 -22.08 -10.92
C GLU A 100 -1.52 -20.61 -10.92
N ALA A 101 -2.82 -20.29 -10.80
CA ALA A 101 -3.27 -18.91 -10.66
C ALA A 101 -2.68 -18.24 -9.41
N ALA A 102 -2.54 -18.95 -8.28
CA ALA A 102 -1.95 -18.39 -7.07
C ALA A 102 -0.52 -17.85 -7.28
N ARG A 103 0.27 -18.50 -8.14
CA ARG A 103 1.67 -18.13 -8.42
C ARG A 103 1.84 -17.24 -9.64
N ASP A 104 0.79 -17.05 -10.43
CA ASP A 104 0.78 -16.13 -11.56
C ASP A 104 0.76 -14.67 -11.05
N VAL A 105 1.92 -14.00 -11.06
CA VAL A 105 2.05 -12.62 -10.56
C VAL A 105 1.38 -11.64 -11.51
N GLN A 106 0.39 -10.89 -11.01
CA GLN A 106 -0.38 -9.92 -11.81
C GLN A 106 -0.19 -8.47 -11.36
N LEU A 107 0.78 -8.23 -10.48
CA LEU A 107 1.10 -6.88 -10.01
C LEU A 107 1.98 -6.15 -11.02
N ASP A 108 1.41 -5.13 -11.65
CA ASP A 108 2.15 -4.15 -12.43
C ASP A 108 2.26 -2.83 -11.64
N LEU A 109 3.49 -2.45 -11.30
CA LEU A 109 3.80 -1.19 -10.62
C LEU A 109 4.68 -0.35 -11.55
N PRO A 110 4.36 0.93 -11.78
CA PRO A 110 5.24 1.80 -12.54
C PRO A 110 6.58 1.94 -11.82
N GLU A 111 7.69 1.81 -12.56
CA GLU A 111 9.07 1.87 -12.02
C GLU A 111 9.39 3.17 -11.27
N THR A 112 8.59 4.22 -11.45
CA THR A 112 8.76 5.52 -10.78
C THR A 112 7.44 6.02 -10.20
N GLY A 113 7.50 6.74 -9.07
CA GLY A 113 6.45 7.66 -8.66
C GLY A 113 5.46 7.21 -7.58
N VAL A 114 5.55 5.98 -7.07
CA VAL A 114 4.54 5.47 -6.11
C VAL A 114 4.61 6.15 -4.73
N CYS A 115 5.80 6.56 -4.31
CA CYS A 115 6.02 7.35 -3.10
C CYS A 115 6.63 8.71 -3.48
N SER A 116 5.91 9.50 -4.28
CA SER A 116 6.32 10.87 -4.61
C SER A 116 5.62 11.88 -3.68
N SER A 117 6.41 12.65 -2.93
CA SER A 117 5.94 13.76 -2.09
C SER A 117 5.57 15.01 -2.89
N SER A 118 5.73 14.98 -4.21
CA SER A 118 5.39 16.09 -5.11
C SER A 118 3.91 16.48 -5.05
N LEU A 119 3.03 15.54 -4.70
CA LEU A 119 1.61 15.83 -4.42
C LEU A 119 1.45 16.73 -3.19
N THR A 120 2.25 16.51 -2.14
CA THR A 120 2.27 17.33 -0.93
C THR A 120 2.86 18.71 -1.21
N GLU A 121 3.92 18.80 -2.01
CA GLU A 121 4.54 20.08 -2.41
C GLU A 121 3.58 20.95 -3.25
N ALA A 122 2.82 20.34 -4.17
CA ALA A 122 1.78 21.03 -4.94
C ALA A 122 0.59 21.48 -4.06
N GLN A 123 0.26 20.72 -3.01
CA GLN A 123 -0.75 21.09 -2.02
C GLN A 123 -0.27 22.20 -1.10
N GLU A 124 0.99 22.20 -0.65
CA GLU A 124 1.58 23.27 0.16
C GLU A 124 1.72 24.58 -0.62
N GLN A 125 2.09 24.52 -1.91
CA GLN A 125 2.12 25.68 -2.80
C GLN A 125 0.72 26.30 -3.02
N ARG A 126 -0.35 25.50 -2.93
CA ARG A 126 -1.75 25.99 -2.92
C ARG A 126 -2.23 26.42 -1.52
N ALA A 127 -1.71 25.82 -0.45
CA ALA A 127 -2.09 26.11 0.93
C ALA A 127 -1.54 27.46 1.45
N GLY A 128 -0.74 28.17 0.66
CA GLY A 128 -0.53 29.62 0.83
C GLY A 128 -1.84 30.42 0.87
N GLN A 129 -2.94 29.84 0.37
CA GLN A 129 -4.30 30.28 0.67
C GLN A 129 -4.87 29.44 1.82
N ARG A 130 -4.89 30.02 3.03
CA ARG A 130 -5.39 29.39 4.25
C ARG A 130 -6.82 28.84 4.07
N VAL A 131 -6.95 27.56 3.77
CA VAL A 131 -8.20 26.81 3.94
C VAL A 131 -7.96 25.80 5.06
N GLY A 132 -8.08 26.27 6.29
CA GLY A 132 -7.99 25.42 7.46
C GLY A 132 -9.19 24.48 7.55
N LEU A 133 -8.96 23.25 8.01
CA LEU A 133 -10.00 22.32 8.43
C LEU A 133 -10.56 22.81 9.78
N ALA A 134 -11.39 23.86 9.74
CA ALA A 134 -12.15 24.29 10.90
C ALA A 134 -13.24 23.25 11.18
N THR A 135 -13.26 22.76 12.41
CA THR A 135 -14.31 21.91 12.97
C THR A 135 -15.69 22.49 12.71
N GLY A 136 -16.45 21.88 11.80
CA GLY A 136 -17.85 22.20 11.56
C GLY A 136 -18.32 21.81 10.16
N ILE A 137 -19.45 21.11 10.09
CA ILE A 137 -20.20 20.69 8.88
C ILE A 137 -20.75 21.87 8.05
N SER A 138 -19.94 22.89 7.80
CA SER A 138 -20.24 23.98 6.86
C SER A 138 -19.03 24.42 6.03
N GLY A 139 -17.91 23.71 6.11
CA GLY A 139 -16.78 23.89 5.17
C GLY A 139 -17.00 23.09 3.90
N GLY A 140 -17.28 23.79 2.79
CA GLY A 140 -17.69 23.29 1.47
C GLY A 140 -16.72 22.38 0.71
N LEU A 141 -16.14 21.35 1.33
CA LEU A 141 -15.47 20.25 0.64
C LEU A 141 -16.41 19.47 -0.29
N LEU A 142 -17.71 19.51 -0.03
CA LEU A 142 -18.74 18.96 -0.94
C LEU A 142 -19.00 19.86 -2.15
N SER A 143 -18.52 21.12 -2.14
CA SER A 143 -18.68 22.07 -3.26
C SER A 143 -17.40 22.30 -4.06
N THR A 144 -16.25 21.82 -3.59
CA THR A 144 -15.04 21.80 -4.41
C THR A 144 -15.18 20.72 -5.48
N PRO A 145 -15.12 21.07 -6.78
CA PRO A 145 -15.14 20.06 -7.83
C PRO A 145 -13.93 19.15 -7.60
N LEU A 146 -14.16 17.85 -7.37
CA LEU A 146 -13.09 16.87 -7.41
C LEU A 146 -12.48 16.93 -8.82
N PRO A 147 -11.21 17.30 -8.99
CA PRO A 147 -10.56 17.12 -10.27
C PRO A 147 -10.41 15.60 -10.45
N LEU A 148 -11.27 15.00 -11.27
CA LEU A 148 -10.99 13.68 -11.81
C LEU A 148 -9.71 13.81 -12.63
N ALA A 149 -8.64 13.15 -12.17
CA ALA A 149 -7.47 12.92 -12.99
C ALA A 149 -7.92 12.00 -14.13
N GLY A 150 -8.25 12.58 -15.28
CA GLY A 150 -8.47 11.81 -16.50
C GLY A 150 -7.15 11.17 -16.90
N VAL A 151 -7.11 9.84 -16.94
CA VAL A 151 -6.02 9.15 -17.64
C VAL A 151 -6.22 9.43 -19.12
N SER A 152 -5.33 10.23 -19.70
CA SER A 152 -5.31 10.40 -21.15
C SER A 152 -4.87 9.07 -21.75
N ALA A 153 -5.82 8.33 -22.31
CA ALA A 153 -5.51 7.28 -23.26
C ALA A 153 -4.74 7.93 -24.42
N SER A 154 -3.48 7.58 -24.59
CA SER A 154 -2.73 7.94 -25.79
C SER A 154 -3.37 7.18 -26.96
N THR A 155 -4.27 7.85 -27.68
CA THR A 155 -4.70 7.45 -29.01
C THR A 155 -3.48 7.44 -29.91
N SER A 156 -3.04 6.25 -30.30
CA SER A 156 -2.25 6.03 -31.50
C SER A 156 -3.09 6.48 -32.69
N THR A 157 -2.72 7.60 -33.31
CA THR A 157 -3.24 7.97 -34.62
C THR A 157 -2.07 8.30 -35.53
N GLU A 158 -1.73 7.26 -36.30
CA GLU A 158 -1.48 7.26 -37.74
C GLU A 158 -0.37 8.14 -38.32
N GLY A 159 0.44 7.47 -39.15
CA GLY A 159 1.42 8.10 -40.00
C GLY A 159 0.81 9.07 -41.01
N GLY A 160 1.67 9.96 -41.48
CA GLY A 160 1.45 10.77 -42.66
C GLY A 160 2.76 10.95 -43.42
N CYS A 161 2.83 10.36 -44.61
CA CYS A 161 3.61 10.90 -45.73
C CYS A 161 3.16 12.36 -45.99
N CYS A 162 3.97 13.28 -46.54
CA CYS A 162 4.80 13.22 -47.74
C CYS A 162 5.93 14.26 -47.65
N GLY A 163 6.73 14.41 -48.72
CA GLY A 163 7.62 15.56 -48.88
C GLY A 163 6.92 16.91 -48.96
#